data_AF-A0A3R9I058-F1
#
_entry.id   AF-A0A3R9I058-F1
#
_cell.length_a   1.000
_cell.length_b   1.000
_cell.length_c   1.000
_cell.angle_alpha   90.00
_cell.angle_beta   90.00
_cell.angle_gamma   90.00
#
_symmetry.space_group_name_H-M   'P 1'
#
loop_
_entity.id
_entity.type
_entity.pdbx_description
1 polymer ?
#
loop_
_entity_poly.entity_id
_entity_poly.type
_entity_poly.pdbx_seq_one_letter_code
_entity_poly.pdbx_strand_id
1 'polypeptide(L)'
;MAGGEYRNTESLKENDPKLYQNYKDKYEKVYGTSGNFDQFWDSKLKSYSNNGAGHADFTHQSITMATHLNPNQVQLADVYGGRENVKDLSGWEGDTTKNATDMKPSIGEDDYKADLDSVNLIGRMQKGQSYDQAISSYYADLQKDSSQREREFLKNKDWKEVRSTIYSSIPPLEVMEKGEDAIKAYIESNYPGVSKFLNRLEAVAE
;
A
#
# COMPACT_ATOMS: atom_id res chain seq x y z
N MET A 1 10.32 -6.24 1.38
CA MET A 1 10.06 -7.69 1.29
C MET A 1 8.58 -7.98 1.10
N ALA A 2 7.70 -7.25 1.80
CA ALA A 2 6.25 -7.48 1.79
C ALA A 2 5.68 -7.58 0.36
N GLY A 3 6.07 -6.68 -0.55
CA GLY A 3 5.60 -6.65 -1.94
C GLY A 3 6.14 -7.73 -2.87
N GLY A 4 7.05 -8.60 -2.42
CA GLY A 4 7.57 -9.71 -3.23
C GLY A 4 8.66 -9.36 -4.24
N GLU A 5 9.19 -8.14 -4.23
CA GLU A 5 10.21 -7.69 -5.19
C GLU A 5 11.66 -8.08 -4.81
N TYR A 6 11.87 -8.57 -3.60
CA TYR A 6 13.19 -8.93 -3.08
C TYR A 6 13.63 -10.30 -3.60
N ARG A 7 14.94 -10.46 -3.83
CA ARG A 7 15.54 -11.69 -4.38
C ARG A 7 16.10 -12.60 -3.28
N ASN A 8 16.13 -13.90 -3.55
CA ASN A 8 16.77 -14.88 -2.67
C ASN A 8 18.31 -14.70 -2.67
N THR A 9 18.97 -15.31 -1.69
CA THR A 9 20.42 -15.12 -1.52
C THR A 9 21.25 -15.64 -2.70
N GLU A 10 20.81 -16.72 -3.35
CA GLU A 10 21.43 -17.25 -4.57
C GLU A 10 21.46 -16.20 -5.68
N SER A 11 20.29 -15.65 -6.04
CA SER A 11 20.18 -14.61 -7.07
C SER A 11 20.90 -13.32 -6.67
N LEU A 12 20.91 -12.95 -5.39
CA LEU A 12 21.66 -11.79 -4.90
C LEU A 12 23.17 -11.99 -5.07
N LYS A 13 23.72 -13.16 -4.75
CA LYS A 13 25.15 -13.43 -4.94
C LYS A 13 25.58 -13.34 -6.40
N GLU A 14 24.73 -13.83 -7.31
CA GLU A 14 24.99 -13.84 -8.75
C GLU A 14 24.87 -12.45 -9.37
N ASN A 15 23.79 -11.74 -9.06
CA ASN A 15 23.39 -10.53 -9.79
C ASN A 15 23.72 -9.23 -9.05
N ASP A 16 23.86 -9.27 -7.72
CA ASP A 16 24.15 -8.10 -6.89
C ASP A 16 24.96 -8.45 -5.62
N PRO A 17 26.23 -8.89 -5.77
CA PRO A 17 27.05 -9.36 -4.64
C PRO A 17 27.32 -8.28 -3.59
N LYS A 18 27.29 -6.99 -3.98
CA LYS A 18 27.45 -5.87 -3.05
C LYS A 18 26.22 -5.73 -2.15
N LEU A 19 25.02 -5.84 -2.72
CA LEU A 19 23.79 -5.80 -1.95
C LEU A 19 23.65 -7.02 -1.03
N TYR A 20 24.02 -8.21 -1.52
CA TYR A 20 24.14 -9.42 -0.69
C TYR A 20 25.02 -9.18 0.54
N GLN A 21 26.24 -8.65 0.35
CA GLN A 21 27.16 -8.40 1.45
C GLN A 21 26.60 -7.35 2.42
N ASN A 22 25.96 -6.29 1.92
CA ASN A 22 25.31 -5.29 2.77
C ASN A 22 24.22 -5.89 3.67
N TYR A 23 23.39 -6.78 3.14
CA TYR A 23 22.34 -7.45 3.90
C TYR A 23 22.95 -8.42 4.93
N LYS A 24 23.99 -9.15 4.56
CA LYS A 24 24.72 -10.05 5.46
C LYS A 24 25.37 -9.29 6.62
N ASP A 25 26.00 -8.15 6.35
CA ASP A 25 26.63 -7.30 7.36
C ASP A 25 25.58 -6.71 8.34
N LYS A 26 24.41 -6.31 7.82
CA LYS A 26 23.30 -5.84 8.65
C LYS A 26 22.77 -6.96 9.55
N TYR A 27 22.64 -8.17 9.02
CA TYR A 27 22.27 -9.34 9.80
C TYR A 27 23.29 -9.60 10.91
N GLU A 28 24.59 -9.57 10.60
CA GLU A 28 25.65 -9.76 11.58
C GLU A 28 25.62 -8.71 12.70
N LYS A 29 25.35 -7.45 12.37
CA LYS A 29 25.20 -6.39 13.37
C LYS A 29 24.05 -6.63 14.34
N VAL A 30 22.95 -7.24 13.87
CA VAL A 30 21.77 -7.52 14.70
C VAL A 30 21.94 -8.78 15.53
N TYR A 31 22.52 -9.84 14.95
CA TYR A 31 22.57 -11.17 15.55
C TYR A 31 23.95 -11.58 16.11
N GLY A 32 24.98 -10.75 15.92
CA GLY A 32 26.36 -11.01 16.37
C GLY A 32 27.10 -12.10 15.57
N THR A 33 26.48 -12.63 14.51
CA THR A 33 27.06 -13.66 13.64
C THR A 33 26.42 -13.60 12.25
N SER A 34 27.13 -14.03 11.23
CA SER A 34 26.60 -14.19 9.87
C SER A 34 26.46 -15.65 9.41
N GLY A 35 26.66 -16.63 10.31
CA GLY A 35 26.73 -18.06 9.98
C GLY A 35 25.47 -18.62 9.31
N ASN A 36 24.28 -18.13 9.68
CA ASN A 36 22.99 -18.63 9.18
C ASN A 36 22.24 -17.62 8.30
N PHE A 37 22.95 -16.62 7.74
CA PHE A 37 22.31 -15.52 7.01
C PHE A 37 21.43 -16.01 5.84
N ASP A 38 21.95 -16.91 4.99
CA ASP A 38 21.24 -17.32 3.78
C ASP A 38 19.91 -18.01 4.09
N GLN A 39 19.96 -19.01 4.98
CA GLN A 39 18.77 -19.74 5.42
C GLN A 39 17.76 -18.80 6.09
N PHE A 40 18.23 -17.88 6.93
CA PHE A 40 17.37 -16.88 7.57
C PHE A 40 16.70 -15.99 6.53
N TRP A 41 17.49 -15.39 5.64
CA TRP A 41 17.02 -14.46 4.63
C TRP A 41 15.98 -15.13 3.72
N ASP A 42 16.28 -16.30 3.16
CA ASP A 42 15.38 -16.96 2.22
C ASP A 42 14.09 -17.44 2.89
N SER A 43 14.18 -17.90 4.15
CA SER A 43 13.01 -18.25 4.96
C SER A 43 12.13 -17.04 5.24
N LYS A 44 12.73 -15.92 5.65
CA LYS A 44 12.00 -14.67 5.93
C LYS A 44 11.46 -14.02 4.67
N LEU A 45 12.20 -14.04 3.57
CA LEU A 45 11.72 -13.57 2.28
C LEU A 45 10.46 -14.34 1.87
N LYS A 46 10.50 -15.68 1.92
CA LYS A 46 9.33 -16.51 1.62
C LYS A 46 8.15 -16.21 2.54
N SER A 47 8.38 -16.08 3.85
CA SER A 47 7.32 -15.80 4.82
C SER A 47 6.75 -14.39 4.67
N TYR A 48 7.57 -13.36 4.59
CA TYR A 48 7.14 -11.96 4.60
C TYR A 48 6.58 -11.51 3.26
N SER A 49 6.96 -12.15 2.15
CA SER A 49 6.41 -11.82 0.82
C SER A 49 5.19 -12.63 0.41
N ASN A 50 4.66 -13.49 1.28
CA ASN A 50 3.65 -14.50 0.89
C ASN A 50 4.12 -15.35 -0.30
N ASN A 51 5.35 -15.86 -0.22
CA ASN A 51 5.99 -16.60 -1.31
C ASN A 51 5.96 -15.81 -2.65
N GLY A 52 6.20 -14.49 -2.59
CA GLY A 52 6.19 -13.58 -3.74
C GLY A 52 4.82 -13.01 -4.12
N ALA A 53 3.72 -13.46 -3.51
CA ALA A 53 2.37 -12.98 -3.84
C ALA A 53 1.96 -11.68 -3.12
N GLY A 54 2.80 -11.16 -2.24
CA GLY A 54 2.56 -9.95 -1.47
C GLY A 54 1.85 -10.18 -0.14
N HIS A 55 2.40 -9.65 0.96
CA HIS A 55 1.66 -9.37 2.21
C HIS A 55 1.48 -7.86 2.37
N ALA A 56 0.54 -7.42 3.21
CA ALA A 56 0.46 -6.01 3.58
C ALA A 56 1.79 -5.54 4.20
N ASP A 57 2.28 -4.35 3.83
CA ASP A 57 3.38 -3.73 4.56
C ASP A 57 2.88 -3.29 5.93
N PHE A 58 3.31 -4.01 6.96
CA PHE A 58 2.86 -3.78 8.33
C PHE A 58 3.27 -2.40 8.86
N THR A 59 4.45 -1.91 8.49
CA THR A 59 4.94 -0.61 8.95
C THR A 59 4.22 0.55 8.26
N HIS A 60 3.97 0.42 6.95
CA HIS A 60 3.14 1.34 6.18
C HIS A 60 1.73 1.42 6.78
N GLN A 61 1.05 0.28 6.91
CA GLN A 61 -0.27 0.19 7.53
C GLN A 61 -0.31 0.83 8.92
N SER A 62 0.70 0.56 9.75
CA SER A 62 0.77 1.11 11.11
C SER A 62 0.86 2.63 11.12
N ILE A 63 1.70 3.22 10.26
CA ILE A 63 1.85 4.68 10.20
C ILE A 63 0.64 5.37 9.55
N THR A 64 0.03 4.76 8.54
CA THR A 64 -1.23 5.23 7.95
C THR A 64 -2.34 5.25 9.01
N MET A 65 -2.53 4.16 9.74
CA MET A 65 -3.51 4.09 10.82
C MET A 65 -3.21 5.10 11.94
N ALA A 66 -1.95 5.24 12.36
CA ALA A 66 -1.56 6.22 13.37
C ALA A 66 -1.86 7.65 12.92
N THR A 67 -1.65 7.96 11.65
CA THR A 67 -1.98 9.26 11.05
C THR A 67 -3.48 9.51 11.03
N HIS A 68 -4.28 8.48 10.74
CA HIS A 68 -5.74 8.57 10.77
C HIS A 68 -6.28 8.78 12.20
N LEU A 69 -5.68 8.12 13.19
CA LEU A 69 -6.08 8.20 14.60
C LEU A 69 -5.54 9.44 15.33
N ASN A 70 -4.60 10.17 14.73
CA ASN A 70 -4.07 11.39 15.33
C ASN A 70 -5.19 12.44 15.49
N PRO A 71 -5.46 12.92 16.72
CA PRO A 71 -6.50 13.91 16.98
C PRO A 71 -6.12 15.31 16.49
N ASN A 72 -4.84 15.58 16.22
CA ASN A 72 -4.39 16.87 15.72
C ASN A 72 -4.79 17.03 14.25
N GLN A 73 -5.65 18.03 14.00
CA GLN A 73 -6.23 18.35 12.69
C GLN A 73 -5.29 19.10 11.75
N VAL A 74 -4.09 19.50 12.21
CA VAL A 74 -3.11 20.23 11.39
C VAL A 74 -1.87 19.36 11.21
N GLN A 75 -1.83 18.64 10.11
CA GLN A 75 -0.66 17.95 9.59
C GLN A 75 0.07 18.86 8.59
N LEU A 76 1.37 18.63 8.36
CA LEU A 76 2.17 19.44 7.44
C LEU A 76 1.55 19.53 6.03
N ALA A 77 0.79 18.50 5.61
CA ALA A 77 0.08 18.50 4.34
C ALA A 77 -1.17 19.42 4.31
N ASP A 78 -1.73 19.83 5.46
CA ASP A 78 -2.78 20.87 5.52
C ASP A 78 -2.25 22.24 5.08
N VAL A 79 -0.95 22.51 5.32
CA VAL A 79 -0.28 23.76 4.95
C VAL A 79 -0.06 23.87 3.43
N TYR A 80 -0.06 22.75 2.70
CA TYR A 80 0.24 22.71 1.27
C TYR A 80 -0.98 22.68 0.34
N GLY A 81 -2.23 22.62 0.85
CA GLY A 81 -3.37 22.44 -0.04
C GLY A 81 -4.78 22.76 0.43
N GLY A 82 -5.01 23.12 1.71
CA GLY A 82 -6.36 23.50 2.18
C GLY A 82 -7.44 22.44 1.94
N ARG A 83 -7.09 21.16 2.04
CA ARG A 83 -7.95 20.02 1.69
C ARG A 83 -8.73 19.51 2.90
N GLU A 84 -9.99 19.15 2.69
CA GLU A 84 -10.71 18.27 3.61
C GLU A 84 -10.19 16.84 3.38
N ASN A 85 -9.77 16.12 4.44
CA ASN A 85 -9.28 14.72 4.45
C ASN A 85 -7.79 14.45 4.13
N VAL A 86 -6.87 15.31 4.57
CA VAL A 86 -5.39 15.14 4.46
C VAL A 86 -4.83 13.81 5.00
N LYS A 87 -5.60 13.08 5.82
CA LYS A 87 -5.19 11.79 6.40
C LYS A 87 -5.00 10.70 5.34
N ASP A 88 -5.80 10.69 4.29
CA ASP A 88 -5.72 9.70 3.21
C ASP A 88 -4.41 9.81 2.41
N LEU A 89 -3.73 10.97 2.47
CA LEU A 89 -2.39 11.16 1.87
C LEU A 89 -1.32 10.29 2.53
N SER A 90 -1.55 9.79 3.74
CA SER A 90 -0.65 8.84 4.40
C SER A 90 -0.90 7.37 3.99
N GLY A 91 -1.86 7.12 3.11
CA GLY A 91 -2.17 5.80 2.57
C GLY A 91 -2.56 5.91 1.09
N TRP A 92 -3.71 5.32 0.73
CA TRP A 92 -4.09 5.12 -0.68
C TRP A 92 -4.01 6.39 -1.54
N GLU A 93 -4.38 7.57 -1.02
CA GLU A 93 -4.29 8.80 -1.82
C GLU A 93 -2.83 9.18 -2.06
N GLY A 94 -1.95 9.06 -1.07
CA GLY A 94 -0.52 9.32 -1.24
C GLY A 94 0.14 8.39 -2.25
N ASP A 95 -0.22 7.10 -2.20
CA ASP A 95 0.42 6.06 -3.02
C ASP A 95 -0.15 6.01 -4.46
N THR A 96 -1.37 6.51 -4.65
CA THR A 96 -2.05 6.54 -5.97
C THR A 96 -2.09 7.91 -6.62
N THR A 97 -1.53 8.96 -6.01
CA THR A 97 -1.63 10.32 -6.56
C THR A 97 -0.30 11.08 -6.43
N LYS A 98 -0.22 12.25 -7.07
CA LYS A 98 0.89 13.20 -6.90
C LYS A 98 0.57 14.23 -5.81
N ASN A 99 -0.40 13.94 -4.94
CA ASN A 99 -0.93 14.92 -3.99
C ASN A 99 -0.08 15.06 -2.72
N ALA A 100 0.63 14.00 -2.31
CA ALA A 100 1.40 13.99 -1.07
C ALA A 100 2.81 14.57 -1.25
N THR A 101 3.45 14.32 -2.39
CA THR A 101 4.81 14.79 -2.72
C THR A 101 5.00 14.84 -4.25
N ASP A 102 6.10 15.44 -4.72
CA ASP A 102 6.54 15.35 -6.13
C ASP A 102 7.00 13.92 -6.53
N MET A 103 6.92 12.94 -5.63
CA MET A 103 7.28 11.56 -5.94
C MET A 103 6.25 10.90 -6.86
N LYS A 104 6.74 10.01 -7.73
CA LYS A 104 5.89 9.26 -8.63
C LYS A 104 4.97 8.32 -7.83
N PRO A 105 3.64 8.30 -8.07
CA PRO A 105 2.73 7.32 -7.49
C PRO A 105 3.29 5.90 -7.59
N SER A 106 3.23 5.17 -6.49
CA SER A 106 3.73 3.81 -6.35
C SER A 106 2.86 3.06 -5.35
N ILE A 107 2.11 2.08 -5.85
CA ILE A 107 1.27 1.22 -5.01
C ILE A 107 1.54 -0.24 -5.36
N GLY A 108 2.43 -0.86 -4.58
CA GLY A 108 2.74 -2.29 -4.66
C GLY A 108 1.60 -3.15 -4.15
N GLU A 109 1.72 -4.47 -4.24
CA GLU A 109 0.72 -5.38 -3.64
C GLU A 109 0.71 -5.29 -2.10
N ASP A 110 1.83 -4.91 -1.51
CA ASP A 110 1.99 -4.64 -0.08
C ASP A 110 1.31 -3.36 0.36
N ASP A 111 1.57 -2.25 -0.32
CA ASP A 111 0.94 -0.96 -0.03
C ASP A 111 -0.56 -1.01 -0.34
N TYR A 112 -0.96 -1.64 -1.45
CA TYR A 112 -2.36 -1.92 -1.79
C TYR A 112 -3.13 -2.57 -0.63
N LYS A 113 -2.55 -3.60 -0.01
CA LYS A 113 -3.19 -4.28 1.13
C LYS A 113 -3.14 -3.41 2.37
N ALA A 114 -2.00 -2.77 2.65
CA ALA A 114 -1.82 -1.93 3.82
C ALA A 114 -2.79 -0.74 3.85
N ASP A 115 -2.99 -0.08 2.70
CA ASP A 115 -3.86 1.08 2.57
C ASP A 115 -5.34 0.74 2.75
N LEU A 116 -5.82 -0.28 2.01
CA LEU A 116 -7.22 -0.71 2.10
C LEU A 116 -7.52 -1.28 3.49
N ASP A 117 -6.60 -2.09 4.04
CA ASP A 117 -6.75 -2.66 5.38
C ASP A 117 -6.74 -1.55 6.45
N SER A 118 -5.92 -0.51 6.30
CA SER A 118 -5.92 0.65 7.22
C SER A 118 -7.29 1.32 7.28
N VAL A 119 -7.87 1.65 6.12
CA VAL A 119 -9.20 2.27 6.05
C VAL A 119 -10.27 1.38 6.67
N ASN A 120 -10.23 0.07 6.39
CA ASN A 120 -11.20 -0.89 6.91
C ASN A 120 -11.11 -1.06 8.43
N LEU A 121 -9.90 -1.22 8.96
CA LEU A 121 -9.67 -1.34 10.40
C LEU A 121 -10.09 -0.08 11.15
N ILE A 122 -9.76 1.10 10.62
CA ILE A 122 -10.21 2.38 11.20
C ILE A 122 -11.73 2.48 11.16
N GLY A 123 -12.38 2.11 10.06
CA GLY A 123 -13.84 2.10 9.95
C GLY A 123 -14.51 1.18 10.98
N ARG A 124 -13.89 0.02 11.28
CA ARG A 124 -14.33 -0.88 12.35
C ARG A 124 -14.12 -0.28 13.74
N MET A 125 -12.98 0.37 13.99
CA MET A 125 -12.68 1.03 15.26
C MET A 125 -13.62 2.21 15.54
N GLN A 126 -13.94 3.00 14.52
CA GLN A 126 -14.93 4.09 14.61
C GLN A 126 -16.33 3.59 14.97
N LYS A 127 -16.65 2.32 14.66
CA LYS A 127 -17.89 1.63 15.07
C LYS A 127 -17.81 1.02 16.48
N GLY A 128 -16.76 1.31 17.25
CA GLY A 128 -16.63 0.95 18.66
C GLY A 128 -15.78 -0.28 18.95
N GLN A 129 -15.15 -0.89 17.94
CA GLN A 129 -14.21 -1.99 18.18
C GLN A 129 -12.85 -1.47 18.69
N SER A 130 -12.23 -2.18 19.63
CA SER A 130 -10.80 -2.00 19.90
C SER A 130 -9.96 -2.47 18.70
N TYR A 131 -8.70 -2.04 18.63
CA TYR A 131 -7.79 -2.46 17.56
C TYR A 131 -7.66 -3.99 17.46
N ASP A 132 -7.51 -4.69 18.59
CA ASP A 132 -7.40 -6.15 18.62
C ASP A 132 -8.66 -6.84 18.08
N GLN A 133 -9.85 -6.31 18.41
CA GLN A 133 -11.12 -6.80 17.90
C GLN A 133 -11.28 -6.51 16.40
N ALA A 134 -10.89 -5.32 15.96
CA ALA A 134 -10.95 -4.92 14.56
C ALA A 134 -10.05 -5.82 13.70
N ILE A 135 -8.78 -6.02 14.08
CA ILE A 135 -7.85 -6.91 13.39
C ILE A 135 -8.37 -8.33 13.36
N SER A 136 -8.73 -8.88 14.52
CA SER A 136 -9.13 -10.29 14.61
C SER A 136 -10.37 -10.57 13.77
N SER A 137 -11.38 -9.70 13.84
CA SER A 137 -12.60 -9.85 13.05
C SER A 137 -12.37 -9.60 11.56
N TYR A 138 -11.56 -8.61 11.20
CA TYR A 138 -11.32 -8.24 9.80
C TYR A 138 -10.58 -9.34 9.04
N TYR A 139 -9.46 -9.82 9.60
CA TYR A 139 -8.71 -10.89 8.94
C TYR A 139 -9.44 -12.23 8.97
N ALA A 140 -10.32 -12.48 9.95
CA ALA A 140 -11.21 -13.65 9.93
C ALA A 140 -12.25 -13.57 8.79
N ASP A 141 -12.72 -12.37 8.44
CA ASP A 141 -13.63 -12.19 7.30
C ASP A 141 -12.89 -12.28 5.96
N LEU A 142 -11.70 -11.68 5.86
CA LEU A 142 -10.84 -11.78 4.67
C LEU A 142 -10.43 -13.22 4.34
N GLN A 143 -10.25 -14.07 5.35
CA GLN A 143 -9.97 -15.50 5.14
C GLN A 143 -11.13 -16.24 4.49
N LYS A 144 -12.37 -15.80 4.70
CA LYS A 144 -13.56 -16.42 4.12
C LYS A 144 -13.80 -15.94 2.68
N ASP A 145 -13.48 -14.68 2.42
CA ASP A 145 -13.62 -14.07 1.10
C ASP A 145 -12.58 -12.96 0.90
N SER A 146 -11.67 -13.17 -0.05
CA SER A 146 -10.61 -12.20 -0.34
C SER A 146 -11.12 -10.88 -0.92
N SER A 147 -12.27 -10.90 -1.61
CA SER A 147 -12.90 -9.69 -2.18
C SER A 147 -13.59 -8.81 -1.12
N GLN A 148 -13.62 -9.29 0.13
CA GLN A 148 -14.09 -8.51 1.26
C GLN A 148 -13.23 -7.26 1.49
N ARG A 149 -11.93 -7.28 1.14
CA ARG A 149 -11.04 -6.12 1.30
C ARG A 149 -11.57 -4.92 0.52
N GLU A 150 -11.82 -5.10 -0.76
CA GLU A 150 -12.27 -4.08 -1.68
C GLU A 150 -13.70 -3.65 -1.38
N ARG A 151 -14.60 -4.60 -1.12
CA ARG A 151 -15.98 -4.28 -0.75
C ARG A 151 -16.09 -3.51 0.55
N GLU A 152 -15.27 -3.85 1.55
CA GLU A 152 -15.29 -3.12 2.81
C GLU A 152 -14.66 -1.73 2.65
N PHE A 153 -13.62 -1.61 1.81
CA PHE A 153 -13.04 -0.31 1.49
C PHE A 153 -14.09 0.61 0.85
N LEU A 154 -14.85 0.13 -0.12
CA LEU A 154 -15.91 0.91 -0.79
C LEU A 154 -17.12 1.22 0.10
N LYS A 155 -17.25 0.58 1.28
CA LYS A 155 -18.21 1.01 2.32
C LYS A 155 -17.70 2.19 3.14
N ASN A 156 -16.40 2.40 3.18
CA ASN A 156 -15.75 3.46 3.94
C ASN A 156 -15.33 4.65 3.04
N LYS A 157 -15.13 4.42 1.74
CA LYS A 157 -14.73 5.42 0.74
C LYS A 157 -15.60 5.32 -0.50
N ASP A 158 -16.14 6.44 -0.95
CA ASP A 158 -16.98 6.48 -2.16
C ASP A 158 -16.12 6.20 -3.41
N TRP A 159 -16.58 5.27 -4.25
CA TRP A 159 -15.84 4.90 -5.47
C TRP A 159 -15.64 6.08 -6.42
N LYS A 160 -16.66 6.94 -6.58
CA LYS A 160 -16.57 8.08 -7.50
C LYS A 160 -15.55 9.09 -6.98
N GLU A 161 -15.52 9.32 -5.67
CA GLU A 161 -14.51 10.15 -5.00
C GLU A 161 -13.11 9.58 -5.26
N VAL A 162 -12.85 8.32 -4.91
CA VAL A 162 -11.56 7.63 -5.11
C VAL A 162 -11.08 7.75 -6.57
N ARG A 163 -11.95 7.41 -7.52
CA ARG A 163 -11.65 7.49 -8.95
C ARG A 163 -11.35 8.92 -9.39
N SER A 164 -12.18 9.88 -8.98
CA SER A 164 -12.02 11.29 -9.37
C SER A 164 -10.73 11.90 -8.84
N THR A 165 -10.36 11.58 -7.59
CA THR A 165 -9.12 12.01 -6.96
C THR A 165 -7.90 11.54 -7.75
N ILE A 166 -7.86 10.27 -8.14
CA ILE A 166 -6.76 9.70 -8.95
C ILE A 166 -6.73 10.32 -10.36
N TYR A 167 -7.89 10.40 -11.03
CA TYR A 167 -8.00 10.94 -12.38
C TYR A 167 -7.61 12.41 -12.47
N SER A 168 -7.82 13.19 -11.41
CA SER A 168 -7.44 14.60 -11.35
C SER A 168 -5.96 14.84 -11.02
N SER A 169 -5.23 13.83 -10.54
CA SER A 169 -3.87 14.01 -10.01
C SER A 169 -2.78 13.49 -10.95
N ILE A 170 -3.03 12.40 -11.67
CA ILE A 170 -1.98 11.73 -12.45
C ILE A 170 -1.84 12.26 -13.88
N PRO A 171 -2.89 12.20 -14.73
CA PRO A 171 -2.77 12.48 -16.15
C PRO A 171 -2.53 13.97 -16.44
N PRO A 172 -1.85 14.32 -17.53
CA PRO A 172 -1.78 15.71 -17.98
C PRO A 172 -3.13 16.20 -18.53
N LEU A 173 -3.35 17.50 -18.56
CA LEU A 173 -4.62 18.11 -18.99
C LEU A 173 -5.05 17.65 -20.39
N GLU A 174 -4.11 17.52 -21.32
CA GLU A 174 -4.38 17.09 -22.70
C GLU A 174 -4.89 15.63 -22.79
N VAL A 175 -4.61 14.81 -21.78
CA VAL A 175 -5.17 13.45 -21.66
C VAL A 175 -6.55 13.52 -21.01
N MET A 176 -6.73 14.36 -19.98
CA MET A 176 -8.02 14.53 -19.32
C MET A 176 -9.11 15.01 -20.28
N GLU A 177 -8.77 15.97 -21.16
CA GLU A 177 -9.70 16.52 -22.16
C GLU A 177 -10.20 15.48 -23.18
N LYS A 178 -9.49 14.35 -23.34
CA LYS A 178 -9.86 13.26 -24.26
C LYS A 178 -10.85 12.26 -23.66
N GLY A 179 -11.20 12.41 -22.38
CA GLY A 179 -12.19 11.58 -21.70
C GLY A 179 -11.61 10.35 -20.99
N GLU A 180 -12.51 9.59 -20.35
CA GLU A 180 -12.15 8.51 -19.41
C GLU A 180 -11.31 7.40 -20.03
N ASP A 181 -11.59 6.99 -21.27
CA ASP A 181 -10.80 5.92 -21.93
C ASP A 181 -9.33 6.32 -22.12
N ALA A 182 -9.07 7.59 -22.47
CA ALA A 182 -7.72 8.10 -22.61
C ALA A 182 -6.99 8.19 -21.25
N ILE A 183 -7.72 8.54 -20.19
CA ILE A 183 -7.20 8.55 -18.82
C ILE A 183 -6.82 7.13 -18.38
N LYS A 184 -7.72 6.14 -18.55
CA LYS A 184 -7.47 4.74 -18.20
C LYS A 184 -6.24 4.20 -18.94
N ALA A 185 -6.16 4.41 -20.26
CA ALA A 185 -5.01 3.99 -21.06
C ALA A 185 -3.70 4.65 -20.63
N TYR A 186 -3.73 5.94 -20.28
CA TYR A 186 -2.55 6.64 -19.77
C TYR A 186 -2.08 6.07 -18.42
N ILE A 187 -3.02 5.85 -17.48
CA ILE A 187 -2.70 5.28 -16.17
C ILE A 187 -2.15 3.86 -16.31
N GLU A 188 -2.78 3.02 -17.14
CA GLU A 188 -2.31 1.65 -17.39
C GLU A 188 -0.87 1.62 -17.92
N SER A 189 -0.55 2.49 -18.89
CA SER A 189 0.79 2.51 -19.49
C SER A 189 1.87 3.10 -18.57
N ASN A 190 1.54 4.09 -17.73
CA ASN A 190 2.54 4.85 -16.98
C ASN A 190 2.60 4.48 -15.48
N TYR A 191 1.51 3.94 -14.94
CA TYR A 191 1.27 3.65 -13.52
C TYR A 191 0.50 2.32 -13.36
N PRO A 192 1.07 1.18 -13.78
CA PRO A 192 0.38 -0.11 -13.80
C PRO A 192 -0.14 -0.56 -12.43
N GLY A 193 0.55 -0.22 -11.33
CA GLY A 193 0.07 -0.46 -9.96
C GLY A 193 -1.25 0.28 -9.67
N VAL A 194 -1.34 1.55 -10.06
CA VAL A 194 -2.55 2.37 -9.90
C VAL A 194 -3.69 1.87 -10.80
N SER A 195 -3.38 1.45 -12.03
CA SER A 195 -4.37 0.81 -12.91
C SER A 195 -4.94 -0.46 -12.27
N LYS A 196 -4.07 -1.32 -11.72
CA LYS A 196 -4.49 -2.53 -11.00
C LYS A 196 -5.35 -2.21 -9.77
N PHE A 197 -4.99 -1.18 -9.00
CA PHE A 197 -5.79 -0.68 -7.87
C PHE A 197 -7.20 -0.28 -8.33
N LEU A 198 -7.31 0.57 -9.35
CA LEU A 198 -8.59 1.05 -9.90
C LEU A 198 -9.45 -0.11 -10.40
N ASN A 199 -8.88 -1.03 -11.20
CA ASN A 199 -9.60 -2.15 -11.78
C ASN A 199 -10.17 -3.10 -10.71
N ARG A 200 -9.42 -3.35 -9.61
CA ARG A 200 -9.89 -4.20 -8.51
C ARG A 200 -11.06 -3.58 -7.76
N LEU A 201 -11.03 -2.26 -7.53
CA LEU A 201 -12.14 -1.55 -6.90
C LEU A 201 -13.35 -1.45 -7.84
N GLU A 202 -13.12 -1.11 -9.11
CA GLU A 202 -14.19 -1.02 -10.13
C GLU A 202 -14.94 -2.36 -10.28
N ALA A 203 -14.24 -3.49 -10.19
CA ALA A 203 -14.84 -4.82 -10.29
C ALA A 203 -15.83 -5.17 -9.16
N VAL A 204 -15.80 -4.44 -8.05
CA VAL A 204 -16.72 -4.63 -6.91
C VAL A 204 -17.52 -3.38 -6.57
N ALA A 205 -17.42 -2.33 -7.39
CA ALA A 205 -18.24 -1.13 -7.28
C ALA A 205 -19.63 -1.40 -7.87
N GLU A 206 -20.69 -1.07 -7.13
CA GLU A 206 -22.09 -1.16 -7.58
C GLU A 206 -22.52 0.08 -8.38
#